data_AF-A0A377GFK5-F1
#
_entry.id   AF-A0A377GFK5-F1
#
_cell.length_a   1.000
_cell.length_b   1.000
_cell.length_c   1.000
_cell.angle_alpha   90.00
_cell.angle_beta   90.00
_cell.angle_gamma   90.00
#
_symmetry.space_group_name_H-M   'P 1'
#
loop_
_entity.id
_entity.type
_entity.pdbx_description
1 polymer ?
#
loop_
_entity_poly.entity_id
_entity_poly.type
_entity_poly.pdbx_seq_one_letter_code
_entity_poly.pdbx_strand_id
1 'polypeptide(L)'
;MFKQKNNPVKHVDELTPLCLKRQLSVTYIAPDGRLTADDPASYKGQKCIDYQNALITQQPRTGYAEGILERRAAGFFSPKKREAPIESTSAPSPQ
;
A
#
# COMPACT_ATOMS: atom_id res chain seq x y z
N MET A 1 -47.00 -13.23 8.08
CA MET A 1 -45.97 -12.41 8.72
C MET A 1 -44.67 -13.22 8.79
N PHE A 2 -43.74 -13.03 7.86
CA PHE A 2 -42.47 -13.77 7.87
C PHE A 2 -41.45 -13.01 8.71
N LYS A 3 -41.00 -13.62 9.81
CA LYS A 3 -39.89 -13.11 10.63
C LYS A 3 -38.59 -13.28 9.86
N GLN A 4 -38.04 -12.17 9.37
CA GLN A 4 -36.72 -12.10 8.76
C GLN A 4 -35.66 -12.31 9.85
N LYS A 5 -34.95 -13.44 9.79
CA LYS A 5 -33.80 -13.72 10.66
C LYS A 5 -32.61 -12.90 10.15
N ASN A 6 -32.24 -11.86 10.90
CA ASN A 6 -30.99 -11.14 10.68
C ASN A 6 -29.82 -12.06 11.04
N ASN A 7 -29.07 -12.52 10.04
CA ASN A 7 -27.77 -13.13 10.29
C ASN A 7 -26.78 -11.99 10.64
N PRO A 8 -26.07 -12.05 11.77
CA PRO A 8 -24.96 -11.16 11.98
C PRO A 8 -23.90 -11.50 10.93
N VAL A 9 -23.62 -10.56 10.03
CA VAL A 9 -22.44 -10.61 9.17
C VAL A 9 -21.25 -10.63 10.11
N LYS A 10 -20.74 -11.83 10.40
CA LYS A 10 -19.49 -12.01 11.12
C LYS A 10 -18.42 -11.39 10.23
N HIS A 11 -17.90 -10.24 10.65
CA HIS A 11 -16.71 -9.66 10.04
C HIS A 11 -15.61 -10.70 10.15
N VAL A 12 -15.22 -11.25 8.99
CA VAL A 12 -14.10 -12.18 8.86
C VAL A 12 -12.83 -11.33 8.89
N ASP A 13 -12.54 -10.74 10.05
CA ASP A 13 -11.35 -9.93 10.31
C ASP A 13 -10.12 -10.81 10.66
N GLU A 14 -10.22 -12.13 10.48
CA GLU A 14 -9.19 -13.10 10.87
C GLU A 14 -8.74 -13.96 9.67
N LEU A 15 -7.41 -13.92 9.41
CA LEU A 15 -6.63 -14.95 8.71
C LEU A 15 -6.57 -14.95 7.16
N THR A 16 -6.44 -13.79 6.52
CA THR A 16 -5.68 -13.76 5.26
C THR A 16 -4.29 -13.18 5.50
N PRO A 17 -3.20 -13.93 5.29
CA PRO A 17 -1.86 -13.35 5.37
C PRO A 17 -1.77 -12.20 4.36
N LEU A 18 -1.09 -11.12 4.72
CA LEU A 18 -0.95 -9.88 3.91
C LEU A 18 -0.58 -10.16 2.44
N CYS A 19 0.13 -11.26 2.17
CA CYS A 19 0.53 -11.70 0.84
C CYS A 19 -0.59 -12.32 -0.02
N LEU A 20 -1.76 -12.61 0.56
CA LEU A 20 -2.96 -13.18 -0.09
C LEU A 20 -4.15 -12.22 -0.17
N LYS A 21 -4.07 -10.99 0.39
CA LYS A 21 -4.96 -9.87 0.01
C LYS A 21 -4.62 -9.34 -1.42
N ARG A 22 -4.29 -10.25 -2.34
CA ARG A 22 -3.82 -9.97 -3.70
C ARG A 22 -4.95 -9.36 -4.54
N GLN A 23 -4.65 -8.19 -5.10
CA GLN A 23 -5.22 -7.61 -6.33
C GLN A 23 -6.74 -7.78 -6.52
N LEU A 24 -7.54 -7.29 -5.58
CA LEU A 24 -8.84 -6.76 -5.99
C LEU A 24 -8.56 -5.35 -6.50
N SER A 25 -8.83 -5.10 -7.78
CA SER A 25 -8.88 -3.75 -8.32
C SER A 25 -9.88 -2.96 -7.46
N VAL A 26 -9.36 -2.11 -6.58
CA VAL A 26 -10.18 -1.35 -5.64
C VAL A 26 -10.78 -0.20 -6.43
N THR A 27 -12.09 -0.23 -6.61
CA THR A 27 -12.79 0.90 -7.21
C THR A 27 -13.04 1.97 -6.15
N TYR A 28 -12.74 3.22 -6.46
CA TYR A 28 -12.95 4.37 -5.58
C TYR A 28 -13.28 5.61 -6.41
N ILE A 29 -13.84 6.62 -5.75
CA ILE A 29 -14.07 7.93 -6.37
C ILE A 29 -12.76 8.70 -6.38
N ALA A 30 -12.27 9.03 -7.57
CA ALA A 30 -11.09 9.86 -7.77
C ALA A 30 -11.33 11.30 -7.28
N PRO A 31 -10.26 12.09 -7.05
CA PRO A 31 -10.36 13.50 -6.67
C PRO A 31 -11.13 14.37 -7.67
N ASP A 32 -11.25 13.95 -8.93
CA ASP A 32 -12.04 14.61 -9.98
C ASP A 32 -13.52 14.18 -9.99
N GLY A 33 -13.93 13.33 -9.06
CA GLY A 33 -15.30 12.82 -8.91
C GLY A 33 -15.63 11.60 -9.78
N ARG A 34 -14.68 11.08 -10.57
CA ARG A 34 -14.91 9.91 -11.42
C ARG A 34 -14.76 8.61 -10.64
N LEU A 35 -15.59 7.63 -10.93
CA LEU A 35 -15.37 6.26 -10.45
C LEU A 35 -14.18 5.67 -11.22
N THR A 36 -13.12 5.29 -10.51
CA THR A 36 -11.91 4.70 -11.10
C THR A 36 -11.43 3.48 -10.32
N ALA A 37 -10.62 2.64 -10.95
CA ALA A 37 -9.83 1.60 -10.31
C ALA A 37 -8.33 1.78 -10.61
N ASP A 38 -7.92 2.98 -11.02
CA ASP A 38 -6.54 3.31 -11.34
C ASP A 38 -5.63 3.15 -10.13
N ASP A 39 -4.37 2.74 -10.36
CA ASP A 39 -3.37 2.70 -9.30
C ASP A 39 -2.90 4.13 -8.97
N PRO A 40 -3.06 4.62 -7.72
CA PRO A 40 -2.55 5.93 -7.32
C PRO A 40 -1.05 6.14 -7.60
N ALA A 41 -0.25 5.07 -7.62
CA ALA A 41 1.18 5.12 -7.93
C ALA A 41 1.49 5.44 -9.40
N SER A 42 0.51 5.34 -10.29
CA SER A 42 0.64 5.75 -11.70
C SER A 42 0.73 7.26 -11.87
N TYR A 43 0.22 8.02 -10.90
CA TYR A 43 0.28 9.48 -10.89
C TYR A 43 1.56 9.99 -10.23
N LYS A 44 1.96 11.23 -10.55
CA LYS A 44 3.15 11.87 -10.01
C LYS A 44 2.79 13.13 -9.20
N GLY A 45 3.65 13.48 -8.25
CA GLY A 45 3.52 14.69 -7.44
C GLY A 45 2.22 14.72 -6.62
N GLN A 46 1.59 15.89 -6.57
CA GLN A 46 0.38 16.10 -5.76
C GLN A 46 -0.79 15.19 -6.14
N LYS A 47 -0.97 14.93 -7.45
CA LYS A 47 -2.02 14.01 -7.92
C LYS A 47 -1.87 12.61 -7.33
N CYS A 48 -0.64 12.11 -7.16
CA CYS A 48 -0.40 10.83 -6.50
C CYS A 48 -0.94 10.84 -5.06
N ILE A 49 -0.65 11.90 -4.32
CA ILE A 49 -1.06 12.06 -2.92
C ILE A 49 -2.58 12.14 -2.82
N ASP A 50 -3.22 12.92 -3.69
CA ASP A 50 -4.66 13.11 -3.69
C ASP A 50 -5.40 11.80 -4.00
N TYR A 51 -4.93 11.04 -5.00
CA TYR A 51 -5.51 9.73 -5.35
C TYR A 51 -5.28 8.70 -4.24
N GLN A 52 -4.10 8.68 -3.61
CA GLN A 52 -3.83 7.82 -2.46
C GLN A 52 -4.75 8.15 -1.28
N ASN A 53 -4.94 9.45 -0.98
CA ASN A 53 -5.81 9.89 0.11
C ASN A 53 -7.27 9.51 -0.16
N ALA A 54 -7.74 9.70 -1.40
CA ALA A 54 -9.09 9.31 -1.81
C ALA A 54 -9.32 7.80 -1.63
N LEU A 55 -8.35 6.97 -2.05
CA LEU A 55 -8.42 5.52 -1.88
C LEU A 55 -8.42 5.13 -0.39
N ILE A 56 -7.49 5.66 0.42
CA ILE A 56 -7.39 5.34 1.86
C ILE A 56 -8.68 5.72 2.59
N THR A 57 -9.26 6.87 2.27
CA THR A 57 -10.47 7.39 2.94
C THR A 57 -11.68 6.49 2.68
N GLN A 58 -11.82 6.02 1.45
CA GLN A 58 -12.96 5.20 1.04
C GLN A 58 -12.77 3.72 1.35
N GLN A 59 -11.52 3.23 1.31
CA GLN A 59 -11.20 1.81 1.32
C GLN A 59 -10.03 1.47 2.28
N PRO A 60 -10.11 1.84 3.57
CA PRO A 60 -8.98 1.81 4.51
C PRO A 60 -8.49 0.40 4.85
N ARG A 61 -9.33 -0.63 4.69
CA ARG A 61 -9.02 -2.03 5.07
C ARG A 61 -8.47 -2.87 3.91
N THR A 62 -8.27 -2.26 2.75
CA THR A 62 -7.73 -2.94 1.57
C THR A 62 -6.22 -3.07 1.67
N GLY A 63 -5.67 -4.13 1.09
CA GLY A 63 -4.21 -4.30 1.02
C GLY A 63 -3.50 -3.17 0.25
N TYR A 64 -4.22 -2.48 -0.65
CA TYR A 64 -3.73 -1.27 -1.32
C TYR A 64 -3.58 -0.10 -0.36
N ALA A 65 -4.61 0.20 0.44
CA ALA A 65 -4.55 1.25 1.45
C ALA A 65 -3.48 0.95 2.52
N GLU A 66 -3.43 -0.28 3.02
CA GLU A 66 -2.41 -0.76 3.97
C GLU A 66 -1.00 -0.58 3.39
N GLY A 67 -0.74 -1.03 2.16
CA GLY A 67 0.56 -0.88 1.51
C GLY A 67 0.97 0.58 1.23
N ILE A 68 0.02 1.47 0.96
CA ILE A 68 0.30 2.91 0.84
C ILE A 68 0.69 3.49 2.21
N LEU A 69 -0.04 3.15 3.27
CA LEU A 69 0.24 3.61 4.64
C LEU A 69 1.60 3.10 5.13
N GLU A 70 1.92 1.82 4.90
CA GLU A 70 3.23 1.25 5.23
C GLU A 70 4.37 1.98 4.51
N ARG A 71 4.22 2.25 3.20
CA ARG A 71 5.23 2.98 2.42
C ARG A 71 5.43 4.41 2.92
N ARG A 72 4.35 5.09 3.30
CA ARG A 72 4.41 6.44 3.88
C ARG A 72 5.07 6.44 5.26
N ALA A 73 4.76 5.45 6.10
CA ALA A 73 5.37 5.28 7.41
C ALA A 73 6.87 4.95 7.31
N ALA A 74 7.25 4.09 6.35
CA ALA A 74 8.64 3.77 6.06
C ALA A 74 9.46 4.98 5.58
N GLY A 75 8.79 5.99 4.97
CA GLY A 75 9.42 7.19 4.42
C GLY A 75 9.92 8.22 5.45
N PHE A 76 9.57 8.10 6.74
CA PHE A 76 10.04 9.03 7.78
C PHE A 76 11.18 8.49 8.66
N PHE A 77 11.39 7.16 8.73
CA PHE A 77 12.40 6.53 9.59
C PHE A 77 13.14 5.35 8.94
N SER A 78 13.33 5.35 7.63
CA SER A 78 14.25 4.38 7.01
C SER A 78 15.62 5.03 6.81
N PRO A 79 16.67 4.65 7.58
CA PRO A 79 18.02 4.94 7.15
C PRO A 79 18.17 4.32 5.77
N LYS A 80 18.59 5.13 4.79
CA LYS A 80 19.05 4.62 3.50
C LYS A 80 20.10 3.56 3.81
N LYS A 81 19.77 2.27 3.70
CA LYS A 81 20.79 1.23 3.55
C LYS A 81 21.46 1.51 2.22
N ARG A 82 22.47 2.39 2.27
CA ARG A 82 23.57 2.39 1.32
C ARG A 82 24.13 0.98 1.41
N GLU A 83 23.91 0.21 0.37
CA GLU A 83 24.67 -1.02 0.14
C GLU A 83 26.14 -0.65 0.34
N ALA A 84 26.77 -1.34 1.29
CA ALA A 84 28.20 -1.25 1.51
C ALA A 84 28.91 -1.64 0.20
N PRO A 85 29.93 -0.90 -0.26
CA PRO A 85 30.86 -1.46 -1.22
C PRO A 85 31.60 -2.60 -0.49
N ILE A 86 31.23 -3.81 -0.84
CA ILE A 86 32.00 -5.02 -0.54
C ILE A 86 33.33 -4.94 -1.29
N GLU A 87 34.38 -4.71 -0.50
CA GLU A 87 35.67 -5.39 -0.53
C GLU A 87 36.42 -5.50 -1.88
N SER A 88 37.57 -4.84 -1.96
CA SER A 88 38.68 -5.29 -2.79
C SER A 88 39.99 -5.05 -2.04
N THR A 89 40.27 -6.00 -1.16
CA THR A 89 41.58 -6.24 -0.56
C THR A 89 42.50 -6.79 -1.66
N SER A 90 43.49 -6.02 -2.12
CA SER A 90 44.87 -6.50 -2.41
C SER A 90 45.68 -5.44 -3.17
N ALA A 91 46.73 -4.91 -2.54
CA ALA A 91 48.01 -4.63 -3.20
C ALA A 91 49.08 -4.30 -2.14
N PRO A 92 50.13 -5.12 -1.97
CA PRO A 92 51.40 -4.64 -1.43
C PRO A 92 52.38 -4.26 -2.55
N SER A 93 53.12 -3.17 -2.29
CA SER A 93 54.40 -2.73 -2.88
C SER A 93 54.46 -2.20 -4.32
N PRO A 94 55.29 -1.16 -4.52
CA PRO A 94 56.50 -1.36 -5.30
C PRO A 94 57.78 -0.88 -4.57
N GLN A 95 58.91 -1.34 -5.11
CA GLN A 95 60.30 -1.17 -4.66
C GLN A 95 60.78 0.27 -4.57
#